data_AF-A0A074LI49-F1
#
_entry.id   AF-A0A074LI49-F1
#
_cell.length_a   1.000
_cell.length_b   1.000
_cell.length_c   1.000
_cell.angle_alpha   90.00
_cell.angle_beta   90.00
_cell.angle_gamma   90.00
#
_symmetry.space_group_name_H-M   'P 1'
#
loop_
_entity.id
_entity.type
_entity.pdbx_description
1 polymer ?
#
loop_
_entity_poly.entity_id
_entity_poly.type
_entity_poly.pdbx_seq_one_letter_code
_entity_poly.pdbx_strand_id
1 'polypeptide(L)'
;MPLRERYKRLKRWLKYKYIQLLRAKGGPSKVAMGFSIGLAIEMFTLPTFGLAALLIIPAVYLLRGSLPAALIGFLFGKIIYLPMAFLNRKVGSWIVPDNLLDGVRFHHAHWLNHVIRLLDQAMTLIVGGMIVGAVLGLIAYFPIRKLLQIYMHRRLEKRYHRKRTQEQQQQQQPQDPTPPISSE
;
A
#
# COMPACT_ATOMS: atom_id res chain seq x y z
N MET A 1 19.65 -17.89 -23.69
CA MET A 1 19.43 -18.01 -22.22
C MET A 1 17.95 -18.25 -21.93
N PRO A 2 17.55 -19.34 -21.26
CA PRO A 2 16.14 -19.68 -21.10
C PRO A 2 15.44 -18.72 -20.12
N LEU A 3 14.33 -18.12 -20.57
CA LEU A 3 13.53 -17.11 -19.84
C LEU A 3 13.12 -17.54 -18.42
N ARG A 4 13.04 -18.85 -18.16
CA ARG A 4 12.69 -19.45 -16.86
C ARG A 4 13.74 -19.17 -15.76
N GLU A 5 15.01 -19.05 -16.12
CA GLU A 5 16.12 -18.70 -15.22
C GLU A 5 16.00 -17.26 -14.72
N ARG A 6 15.69 -16.33 -15.64
CA ARG A 6 15.52 -14.89 -15.34
C ARG A 6 14.37 -14.65 -14.38
N TYR A 7 13.22 -15.30 -14.58
CA TYR A 7 12.07 -15.18 -13.68
C TYR A 7 12.39 -15.66 -12.26
N LYS A 8 13.06 -16.82 -12.11
CA LYS A 8 13.45 -17.34 -10.80
C LYS A 8 14.45 -16.43 -10.08
N ARG A 9 15.44 -15.86 -10.78
CA ARG A 9 16.39 -14.90 -10.21
C ARG A 9 15.71 -13.60 -9.79
N LEU A 10 14.84 -13.05 -10.65
CA LEU A 10 14.09 -11.82 -10.36
C LEU A 10 13.18 -12.00 -9.14
N LYS A 11 12.43 -13.10 -9.07
CA LYS A 11 11.58 -13.45 -7.92
C LYS A 11 12.37 -13.57 -6.63
N ARG A 12 13.55 -14.21 -6.67
CA ARG A 12 14.45 -14.31 -5.49
C ARG A 12 14.99 -12.95 -5.07
N TRP A 13 15.44 -12.13 -6.02
CA TRP A 13 15.97 -10.80 -5.75
C TRP A 13 14.91 -9.85 -5.18
N LEU A 14 13.71 -9.82 -5.75
CA LEU A 14 12.57 -9.06 -5.23
C LEU A 14 12.20 -9.52 -3.82
N LYS A 15 12.17 -10.84 -3.58
CA LYS A 15 11.95 -11.42 -2.26
C LYS A 15 13.02 -10.99 -1.25
N TYR A 16 14.29 -10.94 -1.65
CA TYR A 16 15.38 -10.49 -0.79
C TYR A 16 15.27 -9.00 -0.46
N LYS A 17 15.04 -8.12 -1.46
CA LYS A 17 14.79 -6.69 -1.23
C LYS A 17 13.58 -6.45 -0.32
N TYR A 18 12.50 -7.18 -0.52
CA TYR A 18 11.31 -7.13 0.34
C TYR A 18 11.63 -7.55 1.78
N ILE A 19 12.36 -8.65 1.97
CA ILE A 19 12.77 -9.11 3.30
C ILE A 19 13.75 -8.12 3.95
N GLN A 20 14.66 -7.52 3.20
CA GLN A 20 15.61 -6.52 3.70
C GLN A 20 14.90 -5.23 4.11
N LEU A 21 13.91 -4.77 3.32
CA LEU A 21 13.01 -3.67 3.67
C LEU A 21 12.23 -3.96 4.96
N LEU A 22 11.71 -5.19 5.12
CA LEU A 22 10.99 -5.61 6.31
C LEU A 22 11.88 -5.72 7.56
N ARG A 23 13.16 -6.09 7.39
CA ARG A 23 14.10 -6.32 8.51
C ARG A 23 14.79 -5.04 9.00
N ALA A 24 14.85 -4.00 8.17
CA ALA A 24 15.32 -2.68 8.58
C ALA A 24 14.33 -2.05 9.58
N LYS A 25 14.84 -1.39 10.63
CA LYS A 25 14.02 -0.56 11.56
C LYS A 25 13.11 0.36 10.72
N GLY A 26 11.79 0.14 10.77
CA GLY A 26 10.80 0.91 9.99
C GLY A 26 10.15 0.22 8.77
N GLY A 27 10.50 -1.04 8.46
CA GLY A 27 9.89 -1.80 7.36
C GLY A 27 8.36 -1.85 7.35
N PRO A 28 7.70 -2.27 8.46
CA PRO A 28 6.24 -2.26 8.58
C PRO A 28 5.62 -0.88 8.36
N SER A 29 6.30 0.18 8.81
CA SER A 29 5.84 1.56 8.63
C SER A 29 5.85 1.98 7.16
N LYS A 30 6.88 1.61 6.38
CA LYS A 30 6.95 1.92 4.94
C LYS A 30 5.84 1.22 4.14
N VAL A 31 5.54 -0.03 4.50
CA VAL A 31 4.46 -0.80 3.87
C VAL A 31 3.10 -0.20 4.23
N ALA A 32 2.86 0.11 5.51
CA ALA A 32 1.63 0.78 5.95
C ALA A 32 1.44 2.15 5.29
N MET A 33 2.51 2.94 5.17
CA MET A 33 2.49 4.24 4.50
C MET A 33 2.12 4.08 3.02
N GLY A 34 2.77 3.15 2.32
CA GLY A 34 2.44 2.85 0.92
C GLY A 34 0.98 2.48 0.75
N PHE A 35 0.48 1.51 1.53
CA PHE A 35 -0.93 1.09 1.49
C PHE A 35 -1.89 2.26 1.71
N SER A 36 -1.62 3.10 2.70
CA SER A 36 -2.45 4.26 3.05
C SER A 36 -2.49 5.28 1.91
N ILE A 37 -1.36 5.54 1.26
CA ILE A 37 -1.28 6.44 0.09
C ILE A 37 -2.10 5.90 -1.07
N GLY A 38 -1.95 4.62 -1.40
CA GLY A 38 -2.69 4.01 -2.50
C GLY A 38 -4.21 4.02 -2.26
N LEU A 39 -4.61 3.75 -1.02
CA LEU A 39 -6.00 3.77 -0.60
C LEU A 39 -6.57 5.21 -0.62
N ALA A 40 -5.82 6.20 -0.14
CA ALA A 40 -6.22 7.60 -0.17
C ALA A 40 -6.36 8.13 -1.60
N ILE A 41 -5.42 7.80 -2.49
CA ILE A 41 -5.45 8.28 -3.88
C ILE A 41 -6.64 7.70 -4.63
N GLU A 42 -6.97 6.43 -4.42
CA GLU A 42 -8.12 5.79 -5.07
C GLU A 42 -9.44 6.51 -4.77
N MET A 43 -9.58 7.11 -3.57
CA MET A 43 -10.82 7.79 -3.19
C MET A 43 -11.17 9.00 -4.08
N PHE A 44 -10.20 9.59 -4.81
CA PHE A 44 -10.48 10.71 -5.72
C PHE A 44 -10.09 10.45 -7.19
N THR A 45 -9.44 9.32 -7.52
CA THR A 45 -8.92 9.07 -8.88
C THR A 45 -9.91 8.40 -9.84
N LEU A 46 -11.02 7.84 -9.37
CA LEU A 46 -12.00 7.20 -10.24
C LEU A 46 -12.63 8.11 -11.33
N PRO A 47 -12.88 9.41 -11.09
CA PRO A 47 -13.32 10.34 -12.14
C PRO A 47 -12.22 10.68 -13.18
N THR A 48 -10.96 10.36 -12.90
CA THR A 48 -9.80 10.85 -13.68
C THR A 48 -9.22 9.86 -14.69
N PHE A 49 -9.91 8.75 -14.99
CA PHE A 49 -9.60 7.83 -16.10
C PHE A 49 -8.11 7.47 -16.29
N GLY A 50 -7.40 7.11 -15.21
CA GLY A 50 -6.03 6.55 -15.30
C GLY A 50 -4.91 7.44 -14.76
N LEU A 51 -5.20 8.62 -14.19
CA LEU A 51 -4.20 9.46 -13.51
C LEU A 51 -3.66 8.86 -12.19
N ALA A 52 -4.13 7.67 -11.79
CA ALA A 52 -3.69 7.00 -10.56
C ALA A 52 -2.18 6.81 -10.48
N ALA A 53 -1.54 6.32 -11.55
CA ALA A 53 -0.09 6.08 -11.53
C ALA A 53 0.70 7.39 -11.40
N LEU A 54 0.21 8.46 -12.05
CA LEU A 54 0.81 9.79 -12.00
C LEU A 54 0.80 10.37 -10.58
N LEU A 55 -0.20 10.03 -9.76
CA LEU A 55 -0.32 10.49 -8.38
C LEU A 55 0.38 9.54 -7.38
N ILE A 56 0.23 8.23 -7.56
CA ILE A 56 0.76 7.23 -6.62
C ILE A 56 2.29 7.25 -6.59
N ILE A 57 2.95 7.27 -7.75
CA ILE A 57 4.42 7.18 -7.82
C ILE A 57 5.10 8.34 -7.06
N PRO A 58 4.80 9.62 -7.34
CA PRO A 58 5.43 10.72 -6.62
C PRO A 58 5.03 10.75 -5.15
N ALA A 59 3.76 10.48 -4.80
CA ALA A 59 3.32 10.46 -3.41
C ALA A 59 4.05 9.40 -2.59
N VAL A 60 4.22 8.20 -3.13
CA VAL A 60 4.97 7.11 -2.49
C VAL A 60 6.45 7.49 -2.32
N TYR A 61 7.07 8.13 -3.31
CA TYR A 61 8.46 8.55 -3.22
C TYR A 61 8.65 9.65 -2.17
N LEU A 62 7.78 10.67 -2.17
CA LEU A 62 7.82 11.81 -1.25
C LEU A 62 7.64 11.38 0.20
N LEU A 63 6.67 10.49 0.45
CA LEU A 63 6.34 9.99 1.78
C LEU A 63 7.14 8.73 2.18
N ARG A 64 8.14 8.35 1.37
CA ARG A 64 9.03 7.19 1.59
C ARG A 64 8.28 5.87 1.84
N GLY A 65 7.14 5.70 1.16
CA GLY A 65 6.30 4.50 1.22
C GLY A 65 6.77 3.35 0.33
N SER A 66 6.09 2.21 0.43
CA SER A 66 6.30 1.04 -0.42
C SER A 66 5.37 1.09 -1.65
N LEU A 67 5.93 1.19 -2.85
CA LEU A 67 5.14 1.18 -4.10
C LEU A 67 4.28 -0.07 -4.25
N PRO A 68 4.79 -1.31 -4.01
CA PRO A 68 3.94 -2.51 -4.04
C PRO A 68 2.78 -2.45 -3.04
N ALA A 69 3.01 -1.87 -1.86
CA ALA A 69 1.95 -1.74 -0.86
C ALA A 69 0.90 -0.71 -1.29
N ALA A 70 1.32 0.37 -1.95
CA ALA A 70 0.41 1.36 -2.51
C ALA A 70 -0.48 0.76 -3.60
N LEU A 71 0.05 -0.07 -4.49
CA LEU A 71 -0.77 -0.77 -5.48
C LEU A 71 -1.80 -1.70 -4.83
N ILE A 72 -1.44 -2.38 -3.74
CA ILE A 72 -2.37 -3.21 -2.97
C ILE A 72 -3.46 -2.34 -2.31
N GLY A 73 -3.08 -1.21 -1.69
CA GLY A 73 -4.02 -0.28 -1.08
C GLY A 73 -4.96 0.35 -2.09
N PHE A 74 -4.46 0.67 -3.29
CA PHE A 74 -5.24 1.15 -4.42
C PHE A 74 -6.26 0.11 -4.90
N LEU A 75 -5.84 -1.15 -5.04
CA LEU A 75 -6.74 -2.24 -5.45
C LEU A 75 -7.79 -2.54 -4.39
N PHE A 76 -7.42 -2.46 -3.10
CA PHE A 76 -8.36 -2.57 -1.99
C PHE A 76 -9.34 -1.40 -1.96
N GLY A 77 -8.85 -0.19 -2.29
CA GLY A 77 -9.65 1.02 -2.48
C GLY A 77 -10.81 0.79 -3.44
N LYS A 78 -10.61 0.04 -4.54
CA LYS A 78 -11.69 -0.29 -5.50
C LYS A 78 -12.85 -1.07 -4.88
N ILE A 79 -12.55 -2.00 -3.98
CA ILE A 79 -13.56 -2.84 -3.32
C ILE A 79 -14.42 -1.97 -2.38
N ILE A 80 -13.78 -1.04 -1.66
CA ILE A 80 -14.47 -0.17 -0.69
C ILE A 80 -14.98 1.14 -1.32
N TYR A 81 -14.62 1.44 -2.57
CA TYR A 81 -14.93 2.73 -3.17
C TYR A 81 -16.43 2.98 -3.27
N LEU A 82 -17.22 1.97 -3.66
CA LEU A 82 -18.65 2.16 -3.91
C LEU A 82 -19.40 2.74 -2.69
N PRO A 83 -19.28 2.20 -1.46
CA PRO A 83 -19.89 2.84 -0.29
C PRO A 83 -19.22 4.18 0.07
N MET A 84 -17.91 4.31 -0.15
CA MET A 84 -17.18 5.57 0.16
C MET A 84 -17.55 6.70 -0.80
N ALA A 85 -17.94 6.42 -2.04
CA ALA A 85 -18.32 7.42 -3.04
C ALA A 85 -19.55 8.24 -2.60
N PHE A 86 -20.50 7.60 -1.91
CA PHE A 86 -21.63 8.32 -1.29
C PHE A 86 -21.13 9.32 -0.25
N LEU A 87 -20.14 8.93 0.55
CA LEU A 87 -19.53 9.80 1.55
C LEU A 87 -18.73 10.93 0.89
N ASN A 88 -17.96 10.63 -0.16
CA ASN A 88 -17.22 11.62 -0.93
C ASN A 88 -18.17 12.68 -1.50
N ARG A 89 -19.30 12.28 -2.09
CA ARG A 89 -20.27 13.23 -2.62
C ARG A 89 -20.88 14.10 -1.52
N LYS A 90 -21.25 13.49 -0.38
CA LYS A 90 -21.83 14.21 0.76
C LYS A 90 -20.86 15.20 1.40
N VAL A 91 -19.60 14.82 1.54
CA VAL A 91 -18.53 15.71 2.05
C VAL A 91 -18.17 16.77 1.02
N GLY A 92 -18.13 16.40 -0.26
CA GLY A 92 -17.86 17.30 -1.37
C GLY A 92 -18.89 18.42 -1.48
N SER A 93 -20.18 18.10 -1.38
CA SER A 93 -21.27 19.08 -1.47
C SER A 93 -21.32 20.06 -0.29
N TRP A 94 -20.62 19.77 0.81
CA TRP A 94 -20.49 20.73 1.91
C TRP A 94 -19.45 21.82 1.64
N ILE A 95 -18.44 21.51 0.82
CA ILE A 95 -17.37 22.46 0.45
C ILE A 95 -17.68 23.14 -0.88
N VAL A 96 -18.15 22.37 -1.86
CA VAL A 96 -18.45 22.82 -3.21
C VAL A 96 -19.93 23.17 -3.26
N PRO A 97 -20.30 24.47 -3.37
CA PRO A 97 -21.68 24.87 -3.54
C PRO A 97 -22.24 24.22 -4.80
N ASP A 98 -23.43 23.62 -4.70
CA ASP A 98 -24.16 23.19 -5.88
C ASP A 98 -24.26 24.40 -6.82
N ASN A 99 -23.85 24.24 -8.09
CA ASN A 99 -24.04 25.23 -9.18
C ASN A 99 -22.95 26.31 -9.34
N LEU A 100 -21.69 26.07 -8.95
CA LEU A 100 -20.58 27.01 -9.16
C LEU A 100 -20.42 27.52 -10.61
N LEU A 101 -20.82 26.71 -11.59
CA LEU A 101 -20.72 27.03 -13.03
C LEU A 101 -22.05 27.47 -13.66
N ASP A 102 -23.10 27.70 -12.87
CA ASP A 102 -24.41 28.09 -13.40
C ASP A 102 -24.42 29.49 -14.04
N GLY A 103 -23.47 30.35 -13.65
CA GLY A 103 -23.25 31.64 -14.29
C GLY A 103 -22.72 31.56 -15.73
N VAL A 104 -22.25 30.38 -16.18
CA VAL A 104 -21.69 30.16 -17.53
C VAL A 104 -22.59 29.26 -18.38
N ARG A 105 -23.83 28.99 -17.94
CA ARG A 105 -24.79 28.17 -18.68
C ARG A 105 -25.28 28.90 -19.93
N PHE A 106 -24.93 28.38 -21.10
CA PHE A 106 -25.39 28.90 -22.38
C PHE A 106 -26.74 28.26 -22.75
N HIS A 107 -27.80 29.06 -22.83
CA HIS A 107 -29.16 28.58 -23.14
C HIS A 107 -29.27 27.87 -24.51
N HIS A 108 -28.38 28.17 -25.46
CA HIS A 108 -28.45 27.66 -26.83
C HIS A 108 -27.52 26.48 -27.14
N ALA A 109 -26.73 26.02 -26.17
CA ALA A 109 -25.76 24.95 -26.38
C ALA A 109 -25.96 23.81 -25.37
N HIS A 110 -27.00 23.00 -25.60
CA HIS A 110 -27.35 21.87 -24.74
C HIS A 110 -26.20 20.87 -24.52
N TRP A 111 -25.31 20.68 -25.49
CA TRP A 111 -24.16 19.76 -25.34
C TRP A 111 -23.10 20.31 -24.37
N LEU A 112 -22.80 21.63 -24.42
CA LEU A 112 -21.89 22.27 -23.45
C LEU A 112 -22.44 22.17 -22.03
N ASN A 113 -23.75 22.36 -21.84
CA ASN A 113 -24.37 22.27 -20.53
C ASN A 113 -24.32 20.85 -19.93
N HIS A 114 -24.21 19.79 -20.74
CA HIS A 114 -23.95 18.44 -20.23
C HIS A 114 -22.50 18.29 -19.78
N VAL A 115 -21.54 18.81 -20.55
CA VAL A 115 -20.11 18.79 -20.19
C VAL A 115 -19.86 19.58 -18.91
N ILE A 116 -20.42 20.78 -18.79
CA ILE A 116 -20.31 21.63 -17.60
C ILE A 116 -20.88 20.93 -16.36
N ARG A 117 -22.03 20.27 -16.48
CA ARG A 117 -22.62 19.48 -15.38
C ARG A 117 -21.74 18.30 -14.96
N LEU A 118 -21.11 17.61 -15.91
CA LEU A 118 -20.17 16.52 -15.61
C LEU A 118 -18.91 17.04 -14.90
N LEU A 119 -18.40 18.21 -15.28
CA LEU A 119 -17.24 18.84 -14.63
C LEU A 119 -17.57 19.24 -13.18
N ASP A 120 -18.73 19.84 -12.94
CA ASP A 120 -19.16 20.26 -11.60
C ASP A 120 -19.32 19.07 -10.65
N GLN A 121 -19.91 17.98 -11.16
CA GLN A 121 -20.01 16.71 -10.42
C GLN A 121 -18.64 16.07 -10.17
N ALA A 122 -17.74 16.10 -11.15
CA ALA A 122 -16.39 15.59 -11.00
C ALA A 122 -15.60 16.39 -9.95
N MET A 123 -15.70 17.72 -9.94
CA MET A 123 -15.07 18.57 -8.93
C MET A 123 -15.56 18.25 -7.53
N THR A 124 -16.88 18.14 -7.34
CA THR A 124 -17.48 17.78 -6.05
C THR A 124 -16.96 16.43 -5.54
N LEU A 125 -16.89 15.43 -6.42
CA LEU A 125 -16.36 14.11 -6.09
C LEU A 125 -14.86 14.11 -5.79
N ILE A 126 -14.06 14.89 -6.52
CA ILE A 126 -12.61 15.00 -6.31
C ILE A 126 -12.32 15.66 -4.96
N VAL A 127 -12.96 16.80 -4.68
CA VAL A 127 -12.77 17.53 -3.42
C VAL A 127 -13.19 16.68 -2.23
N GLY A 128 -14.38 16.08 -2.30
CA GLY A 128 -14.85 15.17 -1.25
C GLY A 128 -13.95 13.94 -1.10
N GLY A 129 -13.50 13.36 -2.21
CA GLY A 129 -12.58 12.23 -2.24
C GLY A 129 -11.19 12.54 -1.68
N MET A 130 -10.68 13.77 -1.84
CA MET A 130 -9.41 14.20 -1.22
C MET A 130 -9.53 14.25 0.30
N ILE A 131 -10.61 14.81 0.83
CA ILE A 131 -10.84 14.92 2.28
C ILE A 131 -11.04 13.52 2.87
N VAL A 132 -11.99 12.77 2.33
CA VAL A 132 -12.30 11.41 2.80
C VAL A 132 -11.10 10.49 2.61
N GLY A 133 -10.40 10.57 1.48
CA GLY A 133 -9.18 9.82 1.21
C GLY A 133 -8.06 10.13 2.19
N ALA A 134 -7.83 11.40 2.53
CA ALA A 134 -6.83 11.79 3.52
C ALA A 134 -7.16 11.22 4.91
N VAL A 135 -8.42 11.34 5.35
CA VAL A 135 -8.88 10.79 6.64
C VAL A 135 -8.77 9.27 6.65
N LEU A 136 -9.27 8.61 5.60
CA LEU A 136 -9.28 7.15 5.50
C LEU A 136 -7.87 6.58 5.39
N GLY A 137 -6.98 7.23 4.65
CA GLY A 137 -5.56 6.88 4.57
C GLY A 137 -4.87 7.00 5.94
N LEU A 138 -5.13 8.10 6.66
CA LEU A 138 -4.58 8.31 8.01
C LEU A 138 -5.08 7.25 9.00
N ILE A 139 -6.37 6.93 8.96
CA ILE A 139 -6.96 5.86 9.78
C ILE A 139 -6.38 4.51 9.40
N ALA A 140 -6.22 4.19 8.10
CA ALA A 140 -5.72 2.91 7.61
C ALA A 140 -4.24 2.67 7.96
N TYR A 141 -3.45 3.72 8.16
CA TYR A 141 -2.03 3.59 8.51
C TYR A 141 -1.82 2.82 9.83
N PHE A 142 -2.60 3.12 10.87
CA PHE A 142 -2.46 2.50 12.19
C PHE A 142 -2.73 0.98 12.22
N PRO A 143 -3.89 0.46 11.75
CA PRO A 143 -4.18 -0.96 11.78
C PRO A 143 -3.22 -1.74 10.88
N ILE A 144 -2.86 -1.23 9.70
CA ILE A 144 -1.92 -1.89 8.80
C ILE A 144 -0.54 -1.96 9.44
N ARG A 145 -0.06 -0.88 10.07
CA ARG A 145 1.21 -0.87 10.80
C ARG A 145 1.19 -1.89 11.95
N LYS A 146 0.14 -1.90 12.76
CA LYS A 146 0.00 -2.81 13.90
C LYS A 146 -0.05 -4.27 13.45
N LEU A 147 -0.83 -4.58 12.42
CA LEU A 147 -0.95 -5.94 11.85
C LEU A 147 0.40 -6.45 11.32
N LEU A 148 1.13 -5.60 10.60
CA LEU A 148 2.45 -5.94 10.06
C LEU A 148 3.51 -6.10 11.16
N GLN A 149 3.47 -5.28 12.21
CA GLN A 149 4.34 -5.43 13.37
C GLN A 149 4.10 -6.77 14.08
N ILE A 150 2.84 -7.12 14.35
CA ILE A 150 2.47 -8.40 14.98
C ILE A 150 2.93 -9.58 14.13
N TYR A 151 2.67 -9.53 12.82
CA TYR A 151 3.08 -10.58 11.88
C TYR A 151 4.61 -10.77 11.89
N MET A 152 5.36 -9.67 11.97
CA MET A 152 6.82 -9.69 11.99
C MET A 152 7.40 -10.22 13.30
N HIS A 153 6.87 -9.79 14.45
CA HIS A 153 7.29 -10.29 15.77
C HIS A 153 7.13 -11.80 15.87
N ARG A 154 5.95 -12.31 15.48
CA ARG A 154 5.67 -13.76 15.44
C ARG A 154 6.61 -14.55 14.53
N ARG A 155 7.19 -13.91 13.50
CA ARG A 155 8.11 -14.57 12.56
C ARG A 155 9.56 -14.55 13.04
N LEU A 156 9.96 -13.52 13.77
CA LEU A 156 11.29 -13.40 14.37
C LEU A 156 11.44 -14.39 15.54
N GLU A 157 10.42 -14.50 16.38
CA GLU A 157 10.39 -15.45 17.51
C GLU A 157 10.54 -16.90 17.04
N LYS A 158 9.81 -17.30 15.98
CA LYS A 158 9.92 -18.65 15.39
C LYS A 158 11.33 -18.97 14.86
N ARG A 159 12.10 -17.95 14.44
CA ARG A 159 13.49 -18.15 14.01
C ARG A 159 14.46 -18.17 15.18
N TYR A 160 14.18 -17.42 16.24
CA TYR A 160 14.95 -17.43 17.46
C TYR A 160 14.86 -18.78 18.18
N HIS A 161 13.64 -19.33 18.31
CA HIS A 161 13.43 -20.65 18.89
C HIS A 161 14.14 -21.76 18.10
N ARG A 162 14.07 -21.74 16.76
CA ARG A 162 14.78 -22.74 15.92
C ARG A 162 16.30 -22.72 16.10
N LYS A 163 16.90 -21.53 16.29
CA LYS A 163 18.35 -21.42 16.55
C LYS A 163 18.72 -21.97 17.93
N ARG A 164 17.96 -21.62 18.98
CA ARG A 164 18.20 -22.15 20.33
C ARG A 164 18.03 -23.67 20.42
N THR A 165 17.04 -24.24 19.72
CA THR A 165 16.87 -25.70 19.67
C THR A 165 18.04 -26.39 18.96
N GLN A 166 18.62 -25.78 17.92
CA GLN A 166 19.83 -26.30 17.27
C GLN A 166 21.08 -26.19 18.15
N GLU A 167 21.24 -25.07 18.87
CA GLU A 167 22.36 -24.87 19.81
C GLU A 167 22.30 -25.86 20.99
N GLN A 168 21.10 -26.14 21.51
CA GLN A 168 20.90 -27.16 22.57
C GLN A 168 21.18 -28.58 22.08
N GLN A 169 20.78 -28.92 20.85
CA GLN A 169 21.06 -30.23 20.25
C GLN A 169 22.56 -30.44 19.98
N GLN A 170 23.30 -29.40 19.60
CA GLN A 170 24.76 -29.46 19.44
C GLN A 170 25.50 -29.59 20.77
N GLN A 171 24.98 -29.02 21.86
CA GLN A 171 25.57 -29.17 23.21
C GLN A 171 25.27 -30.52 23.85
N GLN A 172 24.19 -31.20 23.44
CA GLN A 172 23.82 -32.53 23.93
C GLN A 172 24.38 -33.69 23.08
N GLN A 173 25.06 -33.38 21.97
CA GLN A 173 25.73 -34.41 21.17
C GLN A 173 27.03 -34.81 21.90
N PRO A 174 27.21 -36.08 22.28
CA PRO A 174 28.43 -36.53 22.97
C PRO A 174 29.65 -36.16 22.13
N GLN A 175 30.69 -35.60 22.75
CA GLN A 175 32.00 -35.50 22.11
C GLN A 175 32.40 -36.91 21.69
N ASP A 176 32.51 -37.15 20.38
CA ASP A 176 33.08 -38.39 19.87
C ASP A 176 34.46 -38.56 20.52
N PRO A 177 34.76 -39.69 21.18
CA PRO A 177 36.06 -39.89 21.77
C PRO A 177 37.09 -39.76 20.65
N THR A 178 38.06 -38.86 20.84
CA THR A 178 39.22 -38.71 19.95
C THR A 178 39.72 -40.10 19.59
N PRO A 179 39.80 -40.46 18.30
CA PRO A 179 40.28 -41.77 17.91
C PRO A 179 41.65 -41.97 18.58
N PRO A 180 41.88 -43.14 19.21
CA PRO A 180 43.13 -43.37 19.90
C PRO A 180 44.25 -43.15 18.87
N ILE A 181 45.17 -42.24 19.22
CA ILE A 181 46.37 -42.02 18.44
C ILE A 181 47.04 -43.39 18.36
N SER A 182 47.04 -43.97 17.17
CA SER A 182 47.76 -45.20 16.88
C SER A 182 49.25 -44.91 17.02
N SER A 183 49.75 -45.03 18.25
CA SER A 183 51.17 -45.10 18.54
C SER A 183 51.63 -46.54 18.27
N GLU A 184 52.33 -46.67 17.13
CA GLU A 184 53.26 -47.75 16.73
C GLU A 184 52.76 -49.21 16.71
#